data_AF-A0A2V8BVF4-F1
#
_entry.id   AF-A0A2V8BVF4-F1
#
_cell.length_a   1.000
_cell.length_b   1.000
_cell.length_c   1.000
_cell.angle_alpha   90.00
_cell.angle_beta   90.00
_cell.angle_gamma   90.00
#
_symmetry.space_group_name_H-M   'P 1'
#
loop_
_entity.id
_entity.type
_entity.pdbx_description
1 polymer ?
#
loop_
_entity_poly.entity_id
_entity_poly.type
_entity_poly.pdbx_seq_one_letter_code
_entity_poly.pdbx_strand_id
1 'polypeptide(L)'
;MLRFPAIMRTLALCALLSFAAVVSAETKRDWKDGTWRDSNRVTDTRGAVAVGTSVVLARRVVQQFVIETSEYLYVVAQRLKGKAKPLPMTVNGPVRYAIDKDTVYVISEDGKEYKLDLTKKTLKTDR
;
A
#
# COMPACT_ATOMS: atom_id res chain seq x y z
N MET A 1 -16.96 62.30 -34.67
CA MET A 1 -16.06 62.70 -33.57
C MET A 1 -16.27 61.75 -32.39
N LEU A 2 -15.20 61.07 -31.94
CA LEU A 2 -14.92 60.55 -30.57
C LEU A 2 -16.01 59.72 -29.84
N ARG A 3 -15.78 58.63 -29.07
CA ARG A 3 -14.65 57.78 -28.65
C ARG A 3 -15.29 56.60 -27.87
N PHE A 4 -14.77 55.37 -27.99
CA PHE A 4 -15.08 54.15 -27.19
C PHE A 4 -14.75 54.35 -25.67
N PRO A 5 -15.28 53.56 -24.69
CA PRO A 5 -14.96 52.12 -24.49
C PRO A 5 -16.13 51.23 -23.99
N ALA A 6 -16.34 49.99 -24.47
CA ALA A 6 -15.51 48.79 -24.23
C ALA A 6 -15.34 48.40 -22.75
N ILE A 7 -16.36 48.57 -21.90
CA ILE A 7 -16.29 48.24 -20.45
C ILE A 7 -16.90 46.87 -20.08
N MET A 8 -17.55 46.16 -21.01
CA MET A 8 -18.23 44.89 -20.69
C MET A 8 -17.55 43.69 -21.36
N ARG A 9 -16.24 43.49 -21.16
CA ARG A 9 -15.55 42.29 -21.68
C ARG A 9 -14.25 41.95 -20.94
N THR A 10 -14.14 42.33 -19.66
CA THR A 10 -12.95 42.06 -18.84
C THR A 10 -13.36 41.55 -17.45
N LEU A 11 -14.10 40.44 -17.42
CA LEU A 11 -14.34 39.64 -16.20
C LEU A 11 -14.16 38.15 -16.53
N ALA A 12 -13.09 37.87 -17.29
CA ALA A 12 -12.48 36.56 -17.41
C ALA A 12 -11.06 36.70 -16.86
N LEU A 13 -10.57 35.68 -16.16
CA LEU A 13 -9.28 35.59 -15.45
C LEU A 13 -9.23 36.29 -14.08
N CYS A 14 -9.71 35.62 -13.03
CA CYS A 14 -9.09 35.68 -11.69
C CYS A 14 -9.65 34.65 -10.69
N ALA A 15 -10.74 33.93 -11.00
CA ALA A 15 -11.38 33.00 -10.06
C ALA A 15 -11.15 31.51 -10.35
N LEU A 16 -10.08 31.14 -11.09
CA LEU A 16 -9.87 29.75 -11.55
C LEU A 16 -8.49 29.15 -11.23
N LEU A 17 -7.71 29.78 -10.34
CA LEU A 17 -6.36 29.32 -9.99
C LEU A 17 -6.16 29.30 -8.47
N SER A 18 -7.00 28.55 -7.77
CA SER A 18 -6.75 28.14 -6.39
C SER A 18 -6.96 26.64 -6.21
N PHE A 19 -6.56 25.84 -7.22
CA PHE A 19 -6.22 24.45 -6.93
C PHE A 19 -4.86 24.51 -6.24
N ALA A 20 -4.87 24.63 -4.91
CA ALA A 20 -3.71 24.34 -4.10
C ALA A 20 -3.34 22.88 -4.40
N ALA A 21 -2.41 22.69 -5.35
CA ALA A 21 -1.71 21.45 -5.50
C ALA A 21 -0.95 21.27 -4.19
N VAL A 22 -1.56 20.53 -3.24
CA VAL A 22 -0.81 19.83 -2.23
C VAL A 22 0.07 18.86 -3.01
N VAL A 23 1.25 19.34 -3.41
CA VAL A 23 2.38 18.50 -3.72
C VAL A 23 2.77 17.94 -2.37
N SER A 24 2.06 16.89 -1.95
CA SER A 24 2.63 15.93 -1.02
C SER A 24 3.93 15.50 -1.68
N ALA A 25 5.05 15.71 -1.00
CA ALA A 25 6.33 15.21 -1.45
C ALA A 25 6.25 13.67 -1.50
N GLU A 26 5.69 13.15 -2.59
CA GLU A 26 5.71 11.74 -2.89
C GLU A 26 7.17 11.36 -2.95
N THR A 27 7.60 10.54 -1.98
CA THR A 27 8.83 9.77 -2.15
C THR A 27 8.72 9.12 -3.53
N LYS A 28 9.58 9.51 -4.47
CA LYS A 28 9.55 9.01 -5.85
C LYS A 28 9.95 7.53 -5.82
N ARG A 29 8.97 6.67 -5.56
CA ARG A 29 9.13 5.21 -5.46
C ARG A 29 9.15 4.61 -6.85
N ASP A 30 9.99 3.59 -7.03
CA ASP A 30 10.06 2.78 -8.25
C ASP A 30 8.89 1.78 -8.27
N TRP A 31 7.72 2.26 -8.70
CA TRP A 31 6.50 1.47 -8.78
C TRP A 31 6.59 0.44 -9.92
N LYS A 32 6.22 -0.80 -9.62
CA LYS A 32 6.23 -1.94 -10.53
C LYS A 32 4.92 -2.70 -10.46
N ASP A 33 4.63 -3.46 -11.51
CA ASP A 33 3.46 -4.32 -11.56
C ASP A 33 3.82 -5.76 -11.15
N GLY A 34 2.87 -6.41 -10.51
CA GLY A 34 2.94 -7.82 -10.13
C GLY A 34 1.55 -8.43 -10.05
N THR A 35 1.51 -9.67 -9.60
CA THR A 35 0.27 -10.45 -9.47
C THR A 35 0.20 -11.05 -8.08
N TRP A 36 -0.93 -10.89 -7.41
CA TRP A 36 -1.18 -11.61 -6.17
C TRP A 36 -1.32 -13.10 -6.45
N ARG A 37 -0.65 -13.95 -5.67
CA ARG A 37 -0.74 -15.41 -5.87
C ARG A 37 -1.39 -16.16 -4.73
N ASP A 38 -1.14 -15.73 -3.52
CA ASP A 38 -1.64 -16.42 -2.36
C ASP A 38 -1.71 -15.50 -1.15
N SER A 39 -2.50 -15.89 -0.16
CA SER A 39 -2.54 -15.26 1.14
C SER A 39 -2.71 -16.31 2.23
N ASN A 40 -1.93 -16.19 3.31
CA ASN A 40 -2.04 -17.10 4.44
C ASN A 40 -2.04 -16.32 5.77
N ARG A 41 -2.89 -16.75 6.70
CA ARG A 41 -2.93 -16.18 8.05
C ARG A 41 -2.03 -16.99 8.97
N VAL A 42 -1.00 -16.32 9.50
CA VAL A 42 -0.04 -16.94 10.41
C VAL A 42 -0.22 -16.36 11.80
N THR A 43 -0.34 -17.24 12.80
CA THR A 43 -0.36 -16.87 14.22
C THR A 43 0.86 -17.46 14.90
N ASP A 44 1.66 -16.60 15.51
CA ASP A 44 2.88 -16.97 16.23
C ASP A 44 2.75 -16.61 17.72
N THR A 45 3.34 -17.41 18.60
CA THR A 45 3.35 -17.17 20.04
C THR A 45 4.68 -16.52 20.42
N ARG A 46 4.63 -15.26 20.84
CA ARG A 46 5.82 -14.45 21.16
C ARG A 46 6.30 -14.57 22.59
N GLY A 47 5.49 -15.18 23.45
CA GLY A 47 5.77 -15.28 24.86
C GLY A 47 4.52 -15.68 25.63
N ALA A 48 4.74 -15.92 26.92
CA ALA A 48 3.71 -16.26 27.88
C ALA A 48 3.90 -15.38 29.11
N VAL A 49 2.80 -14.91 29.69
CA VAL A 49 2.80 -14.17 30.95
C VAL A 49 1.94 -14.96 31.94
N ALA A 50 2.49 -15.29 33.09
CA ALA A 50 1.74 -15.89 34.19
C ALA A 50 0.92 -14.80 34.91
N VAL A 51 -0.37 -15.06 35.11
CA VAL A 51 -1.30 -14.18 35.82
C VAL A 51 -2.05 -15.04 36.84
N GLY A 52 -1.60 -15.03 38.09
CA GLY A 52 -2.08 -15.95 39.12
C GLY A 52 -1.78 -17.41 38.74
N THR A 53 -2.80 -18.26 38.76
CA THR A 53 -2.72 -19.67 38.33
C THR A 53 -2.92 -19.87 36.82
N SER A 54 -3.07 -18.78 36.06
CA SER A 54 -3.34 -18.81 34.61
C SER A 54 -2.12 -18.38 33.80
N VAL A 55 -2.04 -18.85 32.55
CA VAL A 55 -1.02 -18.42 31.59
C VAL A 55 -1.70 -17.74 30.40
N VAL A 56 -1.31 -16.50 30.11
CA VAL A 56 -1.78 -15.74 28.94
C VAL A 56 -0.69 -15.75 27.88
N LEU A 57 -1.02 -16.23 26.68
CA LEU A 57 -0.10 -16.24 25.54
C LEU A 57 -0.13 -14.92 24.78
N ALA A 58 1.03 -14.28 24.63
CA ALA A 58 1.20 -13.13 23.76
C ALA A 58 1.28 -13.61 22.30
N ARG A 59 0.18 -13.53 21.56
CA ARG A 59 0.13 -13.94 20.16
C ARG A 59 0.39 -12.76 19.22
N ARG A 60 1.12 -13.00 18.14
CA ARG A 60 1.20 -12.13 16.96
C ARG A 60 0.44 -12.79 15.83
N VAL A 61 -0.50 -12.05 15.25
CA VAL A 61 -1.21 -12.47 14.05
C VAL A 61 -0.71 -11.62 12.89
N VAL A 62 -0.26 -12.28 11.82
CA VAL A 62 0.13 -11.63 10.57
C VAL A 62 -0.66 -12.25 9.42
N GLN A 63 -1.00 -11.41 8.45
CA GLN A 63 -1.45 -11.88 7.15
C GLN A 63 -0.25 -11.84 6.21
N GLN A 64 0.14 -12.99 5.66
CA GLN A 64 1.15 -13.08 4.61
C GLN A 64 0.47 -13.07 3.24
N PHE A 65 1.14 -12.48 2.27
CA PHE A 65 0.73 -12.44 0.88
C PHE A 65 1.92 -12.77 -0.01
N VAL A 66 1.63 -13.28 -1.20
CA VAL A 66 2.65 -13.57 -2.22
C VAL A 66 2.41 -12.67 -3.43
N ILE A 67 3.41 -11.85 -3.75
CA ILE A 67 3.46 -11.06 -4.99
C ILE A 67 4.39 -11.78 -5.95
N GLU A 68 3.88 -12.12 -7.12
CA GLU A 68 4.64 -12.68 -8.22
C GLU A 68 4.96 -11.63 -9.28
N THR A 69 6.19 -11.70 -9.79
CA THR A 69 6.65 -10.91 -10.93
C THR A 69 7.26 -11.84 -11.98
N SER A 70 7.79 -11.29 -13.08
CA SER A 70 8.55 -12.06 -14.07
C SER A 70 9.73 -12.82 -13.43
N GLU A 71 10.44 -12.19 -12.50
CA GLU A 71 11.70 -12.72 -11.95
C GLU A 71 11.61 -13.24 -10.51
N TYR A 72 10.64 -12.80 -9.72
CA TYR A 72 10.63 -13.04 -8.28
C TYR A 72 9.27 -13.46 -7.73
N LEU A 73 9.33 -14.16 -6.59
CA LEU A 73 8.23 -14.29 -5.64
C LEU A 73 8.60 -13.57 -4.35
N TYR A 74 7.81 -12.56 -3.99
CA TYR A 74 7.94 -11.82 -2.75
C TYR A 74 6.88 -12.28 -1.75
N VAL A 75 7.31 -12.72 -0.57
CA VAL A 75 6.41 -12.92 0.57
C VAL A 75 6.44 -11.66 1.41
N VAL A 76 5.27 -11.04 1.57
CA VAL A 76 5.09 -9.80 2.33
C VAL A 76 4.08 -10.00 3.45
N ALA A 77 4.24 -9.29 4.56
CA ALA A 77 3.43 -9.48 5.76
C ALA A 77 2.75 -8.19 6.22
N GLN A 78 1.44 -8.28 6.47
CA GLN A 78 0.67 -7.27 7.18
C GLN A 78 0.51 -7.68 8.65
N ARG A 79 0.99 -6.84 9.58
CA ARG A 79 0.77 -7.06 11.01
C ARG A 79 -0.65 -6.66 11.37
N LEU A 80 -1.45 -7.62 11.83
CA LEU A 80 -2.82 -7.35 12.28
C LEU A 80 -2.81 -7.01 13.76
N LYS A 81 -3.38 -5.85 14.11
CA LYS A 81 -3.57 -5.40 15.49
C LYS A 81 -5.05 -5.44 15.84
N GLY A 82 -5.40 -6.01 17.00
CA GLY A 82 -6.77 -6.07 17.48
C GLY A 82 -7.72 -6.71 16.46
N LYS A 83 -8.77 -5.99 16.06
CA LYS A 83 -9.79 -6.43 15.09
C LYS A 83 -9.50 -6.00 13.64
N ALA A 84 -8.27 -5.56 13.33
CA ALA A 84 -7.91 -5.14 11.98
C ALA A 84 -8.12 -6.29 10.97
N LYS A 85 -8.72 -5.94 9.83
CA LYS A 85 -8.91 -6.86 8.72
C LYS A 85 -7.68 -6.84 7.80
N PRO A 86 -7.36 -7.98 7.15
CA PRO A 86 -6.43 -7.99 6.03
C PRO A 86 -6.78 -6.95 4.96
N LEU A 87 -5.77 -6.44 4.25
CA LEU A 87 -6.01 -5.69 3.02
C LEU A 87 -6.77 -6.56 2.01
N PRO A 88 -7.65 -5.97 1.19
CA PRO A 88 -8.34 -6.71 0.14
C PRO A 88 -7.34 -7.08 -0.98
N MET A 89 -7.41 -8.31 -1.46
CA MET A 89 -6.71 -8.75 -2.67
C MET A 89 -7.53 -9.82 -3.40
N THR A 90 -7.37 -9.88 -4.71
CA THR A 90 -7.91 -10.95 -5.56
C THR A 90 -6.78 -11.88 -5.94
N VAL A 91 -6.95 -13.19 -5.72
CA VAL A 91 -5.95 -14.19 -6.15
C VAL A 91 -5.85 -14.17 -7.67
N ASN A 92 -4.63 -14.13 -8.19
CA ASN A 92 -4.29 -13.88 -9.59
C ASN A 92 -4.67 -12.48 -10.12
N GLY A 93 -5.12 -11.58 -9.24
CA GLY A 93 -5.38 -10.18 -9.56
C GLY A 93 -4.10 -9.33 -9.62
N PRO A 94 -4.16 -8.16 -10.27
CA PRO A 94 -3.03 -7.25 -10.37
C PRO A 94 -2.70 -6.59 -9.03
N VAL A 95 -1.43 -6.24 -8.84
CA VAL A 95 -0.97 -5.37 -7.75
C VAL A 95 0.15 -4.48 -8.25
N ARG A 96 0.07 -3.19 -7.90
CA ARG A 96 1.20 -2.29 -8.02
C ARG A 96 1.99 -2.30 -6.72
N TYR A 97 3.31 -2.42 -6.80
CA TYR A 97 4.15 -2.47 -5.62
C TYR A 97 5.43 -1.64 -5.80
N ALA A 98 6.00 -1.20 -4.68
CA ALA A 98 7.33 -0.62 -4.62
C ALA A 98 8.05 -1.13 -3.37
N ILE A 99 9.35 -1.37 -3.48
CA ILE A 99 10.16 -1.90 -2.38
C ILE A 99 11.14 -0.82 -1.94
N ASP A 100 11.17 -0.55 -0.64
CA ASP A 100 12.19 0.27 0.02
C ASP A 100 12.75 -0.51 1.21
N LYS A 101 13.98 -1.01 1.08
CA LYS A 101 14.65 -1.88 2.05
C LYS A 101 13.79 -3.10 2.45
N ASP A 102 13.26 -3.08 3.66
CA ASP A 102 12.44 -4.14 4.27
C ASP A 102 10.93 -3.83 4.21
N THR A 103 10.55 -2.71 3.58
CA THR A 103 9.17 -2.27 3.44
C THR A 103 8.71 -2.47 2.00
N VAL A 104 7.53 -3.05 1.85
CA VAL A 104 6.81 -3.11 0.57
C VAL A 104 5.57 -2.23 0.66
N TYR A 105 5.47 -1.27 -0.24
CA TYR A 105 4.28 -0.48 -0.47
C TYR A 105 3.48 -1.14 -1.59
N VAL A 106 2.17 -1.30 -1.41
CA VAL A 106 1.30 -1.84 -2.45
C VAL A 106 0.10 -0.95 -2.67
N ILE A 107 -0.34 -0.84 -3.91
CA ILE A 107 -1.64 -0.27 -4.28
C ILE A 107 -2.52 -1.44 -4.70
N SER A 108 -3.58 -1.68 -3.94
CA SER A 108 -4.53 -2.74 -4.25
C SER A 108 -5.59 -2.29 -5.26
N GLU A 109 -6.48 -3.19 -5.64
CA GLU A 109 -7.57 -2.94 -6.60
C GLU A 109 -8.53 -1.84 -6.13
N ASP A 110 -8.59 -1.56 -4.83
CA ASP A 110 -9.35 -0.45 -4.25
C ASP A 110 -8.69 0.92 -4.40
N GLY A 111 -7.50 0.98 -5.04
CA GLY A 111 -6.71 2.18 -5.25
C GLY A 111 -5.99 2.70 -4.01
N LYS A 112 -6.05 2.01 -2.87
CA LYS A 112 -5.41 2.45 -1.62
C LYS A 112 -3.98 1.93 -1.50
N GLU A 113 -3.11 2.76 -0.92
CA GLU A 113 -1.76 2.37 -0.54
C GLU A 113 -1.76 1.63 0.80
N TYR A 114 -1.08 0.48 0.84
CA TYR A 114 -0.84 -0.31 2.04
C TYR A 114 0.65 -0.51 2.25
N LYS A 115 1.10 -0.45 3.50
CA LYS A 115 2.47 -0.71 3.92
C LYS A 115 2.59 -2.12 4.52
N LEU A 116 3.52 -2.91 4.00
CA LEU A 116 3.78 -4.30 4.36
C LEU A 116 5.26 -4.51 4.68
N ASP A 117 5.57 -5.57 5.44
CA ASP A 117 6.94 -5.98 5.73
C ASP A 117 7.40 -7.02 4.68
N LEU A 118 8.54 -6.80 4.03
CA LEU A 118 9.18 -7.81 3.19
C LEU A 118 9.71 -8.93 4.08
N THR A 119 9.17 -10.14 3.88
CA THR A 119 9.56 -11.32 4.68
C THR A 119 10.49 -12.25 3.92
N LYS A 120 10.28 -12.43 2.62
CA LYS A 120 11.11 -13.29 1.78
C LYS A 120 11.13 -12.79 0.34
N LYS A 121 12.28 -12.91 -0.32
CA LYS A 121 12.46 -12.73 -1.76
C LYS A 121 13.00 -14.04 -2.34
N THR A 122 12.33 -14.61 -3.32
CA THR A 122 12.75 -15.84 -4.01
C THR A 122 12.95 -15.53 -5.48
N LEU A 123 14.14 -15.79 -6.01
CA LEU A 123 14.41 -15.73 -7.45
C LEU A 123 13.72 -16.92 -8.12
N LYS A 124 12.97 -16.67 -9.20
CA LYS A 124 12.43 -17.73 -10.03
C LYS A 124 13.58 -18.39 -10.79
N THR A 125 13.63 -19.71 -10.73
CA THR A 125 14.54 -20.52 -11.54
C THR A 125 13.69 -21.23 -12.56
N ASP A 126 13.98 -21.02 -13.84
CA ASP A 126 13.41 -21.82 -14.91
C ASP A 126 13.86 -23.27 -14.70
N ARG A 127 12.89 -24.16 -14.48
CA ARG A 127 13.08 -25.61 -14.52
C ARG A 127 12.18 -26.18 -15.59
#